data_AF-A0A7V7JP90-F1
#
_entry.id   AF-A0A7V7JP90-F1
#
_cell.length_a   1.000
_cell.length_b   1.000
_cell.length_c   1.000
_cell.angle_alpha   90.00
_cell.angle_beta   90.00
_cell.angle_gamma   90.00
#
_symmetry.space_group_name_H-M   'P 1'
#
loop_
_entity.id
_entity.type
_entity.pdbx_description
1 polymer ?
#
loop_
_entity_poly.entity_id
_entity_poly.type
_entity_poly.pdbx_seq_one_letter_code
_entity_poly.pdbx_strand_id
1 'polypeptide(L)'
;MNEKMHDAGIAKLHDGPCSCELETALRGYAARLKEVNGDNLVGAFVFGSIARQCYHPQISDADVLAVTTRPCTEREIAASVSVSQHVGVPIDAVFVSCEQLNSDQFPSPIDFLIKSTGGAKAVRKPEGSKEFLLHKEDVYEVGVPLTGPCPHELLNPVPWSLVEQCLDRLFPHLVPNFKNPELMLCRALYSHAHRRQCSKRSAGEWAARALPKRWRPLIRAALSAYAGGDTSLKTPQE
;
A
#
# COMPACT_ATOMS: atom_id res chain seq x y z
N MET A 1 3.77 -28.77 -31.04
CA MET A 1 4.97 -28.72 -30.19
C MET A 1 5.70 -27.43 -30.52
N ASN A 2 5.56 -26.41 -29.67
CA ASN A 2 6.44 -25.24 -29.64
C ASN A 2 6.21 -24.56 -28.30
N GLU A 3 6.96 -25.03 -27.32
CA GLU A 3 7.21 -24.35 -26.06
C GLU A 3 7.89 -23.02 -26.37
N LYS A 4 7.18 -21.92 -26.17
CA LYS A 4 7.81 -20.65 -25.84
C LYS A 4 7.52 -20.36 -24.39
N MET A 5 8.43 -20.81 -23.54
CA MET A 5 8.68 -20.17 -22.25
C MET A 5 8.94 -18.69 -22.54
N HIS A 6 7.93 -17.85 -22.27
CA HIS A 6 8.18 -16.44 -22.02
C HIS A 6 8.43 -16.33 -20.53
N ASP A 7 9.71 -16.40 -20.19
CA ASP A 7 10.27 -15.90 -18.95
C ASP A 7 9.85 -14.43 -18.83
N ALA A 8 8.76 -14.19 -18.09
CA ALA A 8 8.28 -12.85 -17.79
C ALA A 8 9.32 -12.24 -16.83
N GLY A 9 10.27 -11.51 -17.42
CA GLY A 9 11.34 -10.83 -16.70
C GLY A 9 10.80 -10.17 -15.44
N ILE A 10 11.26 -10.67 -14.30
CA ILE A 10 10.79 -10.26 -12.98
C ILE A 10 11.16 -8.78 -12.78
N ALA A 11 10.15 -7.92 -12.69
CA ALA A 11 10.36 -6.50 -12.40
C ALA A 11 11.03 -6.35 -11.03
N LYS A 12 12.13 -5.59 -10.97
CA LYS A 12 12.82 -5.26 -9.72
C LYS A 12 11.87 -4.53 -8.78
N LEU A 13 11.81 -4.98 -7.52
CA LEU A 13 10.93 -4.40 -6.51
C LEU A 13 11.40 -3.01 -6.02
N HIS A 14 12.70 -2.71 -6.10
CA HIS A 14 13.28 -1.46 -5.60
C HIS A 14 14.70 -1.23 -6.17
N ASP A 15 15.04 0.01 -6.51
CA ASP A 15 16.40 0.41 -6.93
C ASP A 15 17.07 1.22 -5.80
N GLY A 16 17.59 0.52 -4.80
CA GLY A 16 18.34 1.11 -3.70
C GLY A 16 19.20 0.10 -2.92
N PRO A 17 20.04 0.56 -1.98
CA PRO A 17 20.83 -0.33 -1.13
C PRO A 17 19.89 -1.29 -0.36
N CYS A 18 20.28 -2.57 -0.25
CA CYS A 18 19.48 -3.67 0.32
C CYS A 18 18.23 -4.11 -0.49
N SER A 19 18.09 -3.69 -1.75
CA SER A 19 16.98 -4.11 -2.64
C SER A 19 16.85 -5.63 -2.78
N CYS A 20 17.96 -6.36 -2.87
CA CYS A 20 17.94 -7.82 -3.00
C CYS A 20 17.45 -8.54 -1.74
N GLU A 21 17.79 -8.05 -0.55
CA GLU A 21 17.37 -8.63 0.74
C GLU A 21 15.88 -8.40 0.96
N LEU A 22 15.38 -7.18 0.69
CA LEU A 22 13.97 -6.85 0.76
C LEU A 22 13.15 -7.68 -0.22
N GLU A 23 13.62 -7.78 -1.47
CA GLU A 23 12.99 -8.63 -2.48
C GLU A 23 12.94 -10.09 -2.06
N THR A 24 14.04 -10.64 -1.54
CA THR A 24 14.10 -12.02 -1.04
C THR A 24 13.13 -12.24 0.10
N ALA A 25 13.06 -11.30 1.05
CA ALA A 25 12.15 -11.35 2.19
C ALA A 25 10.69 -11.35 1.75
N LEU A 26 10.29 -10.47 0.82
CA LEU A 26 8.92 -10.37 0.34
C LEU A 26 8.51 -11.55 -0.54
N ARG A 27 9.42 -12.09 -1.35
CA ARG A 27 9.16 -13.34 -2.10
C ARG A 27 9.03 -14.53 -1.15
N GLY A 28 9.86 -14.61 -0.12
CA GLY A 28 9.74 -15.60 0.95
C GLY A 28 8.42 -15.48 1.72
N TYR A 29 7.96 -14.26 1.98
CA TYR A 29 6.64 -13.98 2.57
C TYR A 29 5.50 -14.49 1.69
N ALA A 30 5.51 -14.18 0.39
CA ALA A 30 4.49 -14.65 -0.55
C ALA A 30 4.47 -16.17 -0.71
N ALA A 31 5.63 -16.82 -0.70
CA ALA A 31 5.73 -18.28 -0.73
C ALA A 31 5.06 -18.91 0.51
N ARG A 32 5.37 -18.42 1.71
CA ARG A 32 4.73 -18.89 2.95
C ARG A 32 3.23 -18.58 3.00
N LEU A 33 2.81 -17.42 2.47
CA LEU A 33 1.38 -17.13 2.31
C LEU A 33 0.69 -18.16 1.42
N LYS A 34 1.34 -18.57 0.32
CA LYS A 34 0.83 -19.60 -0.58
C LYS A 34 0.75 -20.97 0.12
N GLU A 35 1.73 -21.32 0.94
CA GLU A 35 1.71 -22.56 1.73
C GLU A 35 0.53 -22.60 2.72
N VAL A 36 0.25 -21.50 3.43
CA VAL A 36 -0.78 -21.50 4.48
C VAL A 36 -2.20 -21.29 3.94
N ASN A 37 -2.35 -20.66 2.77
CA ASN A 37 -3.66 -20.42 2.13
C ASN A 37 -3.95 -21.41 0.98
N GLY A 38 -2.96 -22.15 0.50
CA GLY A 38 -3.10 -23.12 -0.58
C GLY A 38 -3.72 -22.52 -1.84
N ASP A 39 -4.70 -23.22 -2.42
CA ASP A 39 -5.42 -22.78 -3.62
C ASP A 39 -6.35 -21.59 -3.37
N ASN A 40 -6.58 -21.21 -2.11
CA ASN A 40 -7.34 -20.00 -1.81
C ASN A 40 -6.58 -18.74 -2.21
N LEU A 41 -5.23 -18.73 -2.19
CA LEU A 41 -4.45 -17.55 -2.59
C LEU A 41 -4.30 -17.47 -4.13
N VAL A 42 -4.91 -16.44 -4.71
CA VAL A 42 -4.86 -16.12 -6.15
C VAL A 42 -3.59 -15.35 -6.49
N GLY A 43 -3.25 -14.34 -5.67
CA GLY A 43 -2.07 -13.52 -5.88
C GLY A 43 -1.75 -12.64 -4.68
N ALA A 44 -0.49 -12.21 -4.59
CA ALA A 44 -0.03 -11.24 -3.60
C ALA A 44 0.83 -10.18 -4.29
N PHE A 45 0.51 -8.91 -4.02
CA PHE A 45 1.04 -7.76 -4.75
C PHE A 45 1.60 -6.73 -3.78
N VAL A 46 2.83 -6.29 -4.02
CA VAL A 46 3.41 -5.16 -3.28
C VAL A 46 2.93 -3.86 -3.93
N PHE A 47 2.53 -2.90 -3.11
CA PHE A 47 2.21 -1.54 -3.54
C PHE A 47 2.89 -0.51 -2.62
N GLY A 48 2.41 0.74 -2.64
CA GLY A 48 2.88 1.76 -1.72
C GLY A 48 4.33 2.14 -1.97
N SER A 49 5.08 2.40 -0.89
CA SER A 49 6.41 3.03 -1.00
C SER A 49 7.44 2.19 -1.77
N ILE A 50 7.32 0.86 -1.74
CA ILE A 50 8.20 -0.06 -2.47
C ILE A 50 7.92 0.04 -3.97
N ALA A 51 6.68 -0.19 -4.39
CA ALA A 51 6.26 -0.09 -5.79
C ALA A 51 6.47 1.30 -6.40
N ARG A 52 6.38 2.36 -5.57
CA ARG A 52 6.63 3.75 -5.98
C ARG A 52 8.12 4.16 -5.89
N GLN A 53 9.04 3.22 -5.65
CA GLN A 53 10.49 3.44 -5.57
C GLN A 53 10.89 4.55 -4.56
N CYS A 54 10.21 4.60 -3.43
CA CYS A 54 10.46 5.57 -2.36
C CYS A 54 10.44 4.92 -0.97
N TYR A 55 10.83 3.64 -0.89
CA TYR A 55 10.91 2.90 0.35
C TYR A 55 12.03 3.44 1.25
N HIS A 56 11.74 3.58 2.54
CA HIS A 56 12.70 4.01 3.54
C HIS A 56 12.79 2.96 4.67
N PRO A 57 13.89 2.18 4.77
CA PRO A 57 13.96 1.01 5.67
C PRO A 57 13.62 1.28 7.14
N GLN A 58 13.85 2.49 7.63
CA GLN A 58 13.60 2.85 9.02
C GLN A 58 12.14 3.26 9.33
N ILE A 59 11.37 3.69 8.33
CA ILE A 59 10.03 4.29 8.55
C ILE A 59 8.93 3.71 7.67
N SER A 60 9.29 3.02 6.59
CA SER A 60 8.34 2.38 5.68
C SER A 60 7.97 0.99 6.18
N ASP A 61 6.68 0.73 6.18
CA ASP A 61 6.10 -0.59 6.05
C ASP A 61 6.21 -1.13 4.61
N ALA A 62 6.01 -2.43 4.46
CA ALA A 62 5.75 -3.07 3.18
C ALA A 62 4.24 -3.33 3.06
N ASP A 63 3.63 -2.62 2.12
CA ASP A 63 2.21 -2.71 1.82
C ASP A 63 1.93 -3.87 0.86
N VAL A 64 1.04 -4.79 1.24
CA VAL A 64 0.69 -5.97 0.43
C VAL A 64 -0.81 -6.12 0.23
N LEU A 65 -1.25 -6.29 -1.02
CA LEU A 65 -2.61 -6.74 -1.34
C LEU A 65 -2.58 -8.24 -1.59
N ALA A 66 -3.31 -9.02 -0.80
CA ALA A 66 -3.51 -10.45 -1.00
C ALA A 66 -4.93 -10.70 -1.52
N VAL A 67 -5.03 -11.34 -2.69
CA VAL A 67 -6.30 -11.69 -3.32
C VAL A 67 -6.56 -13.18 -3.13
N THR A 68 -7.75 -13.51 -2.64
CA THR A 68 -8.18 -14.89 -2.40
C THR A 68 -9.40 -15.28 -3.21
N THR A 69 -9.64 -16.58 -3.44
CA THR A 69 -10.85 -17.03 -4.15
C THR A 69 -12.10 -16.88 -3.30
N ARG A 70 -11.97 -17.10 -1.99
CA ARG A 70 -13.02 -16.92 -0.96
C ARG A 70 -12.46 -16.23 0.29
N PRO A 71 -13.32 -15.71 1.19
CA PRO A 71 -12.88 -15.28 2.51
C PRO A 71 -12.09 -16.38 3.23
N CYS A 72 -11.04 -15.97 3.94
CA CYS A 72 -10.18 -16.83 4.72
C CYS A 72 -10.91 -17.34 5.96
N THR A 73 -10.64 -18.60 6.29
CA THR A 73 -11.00 -19.21 7.56
C THR A 73 -10.16 -18.61 8.69
N GLU A 74 -10.63 -18.74 9.94
CA GLU A 74 -9.86 -18.29 11.11
C GLU A 74 -8.46 -18.93 11.20
N ARG A 75 -8.30 -20.17 10.71
CA ARG A 75 -7.00 -20.84 10.62
C ARG A 75 -6.07 -20.19 9.60
N GLU A 76 -6.59 -19.87 8.41
CA GLU A 76 -5.83 -19.18 7.35
C GLU A 76 -5.44 -17.76 7.79
N ILE A 77 -6.33 -17.06 8.50
CA ILE A 77 -6.07 -15.73 9.07
C ILE A 77 -4.96 -15.80 10.11
N ALA A 78 -5.08 -16.70 11.09
CA ALA A 78 -4.08 -16.86 12.15
C ALA A 78 -2.70 -17.24 11.56
N ALA A 79 -2.68 -18.14 10.57
CA ALA A 79 -1.45 -18.52 9.89
C ALA A 79 -0.85 -17.36 9.09
N SER A 80 -1.67 -16.58 8.38
CA SER A 80 -1.20 -15.41 7.61
C SER A 80 -0.62 -14.32 8.52
N VAL A 81 -1.22 -14.10 9.70
CA VAL A 81 -0.65 -13.22 10.74
C VAL A 81 0.69 -13.76 11.24
N SER A 82 0.78 -15.05 11.55
CA SER A 82 2.04 -15.67 11.98
C SER A 82 3.13 -15.52 10.93
N VAL A 83 2.83 -15.76 9.65
CA VAL A 83 3.77 -15.61 8.54
C VAL A 83 4.30 -14.17 8.45
N SER A 84 3.43 -13.15 8.63
CA SER A 84 3.81 -11.74 8.56
C SER A 84 4.81 -11.29 9.64
N GLN A 85 4.87 -11.99 10.78
CA GLN A 85 5.77 -11.65 11.89
C GLN A 85 7.23 -12.04 11.61
N HIS A 86 7.47 -12.91 10.62
CA HIS A 86 8.77 -13.54 10.38
C HIS A 86 9.46 -13.05 9.10
N VAL A 87 9.03 -11.91 8.54
CA VAL A 87 9.55 -11.38 7.27
C VAL A 87 10.81 -10.52 7.48
N GLY A 88 11.00 -9.95 8.67
CA GLY A 88 12.11 -9.05 8.98
C GLY A 88 11.87 -7.59 8.57
N VAL A 89 10.72 -7.29 7.97
CA VAL A 89 10.20 -5.93 7.74
C VAL A 89 8.74 -5.84 8.19
N PRO A 90 8.25 -4.66 8.62
CA PRO A 90 6.85 -4.49 8.98
C PRO A 90 5.94 -4.75 7.77
N ILE A 91 4.98 -5.65 7.91
CA ILE A 91 3.98 -5.95 6.87
C ILE A 91 2.63 -5.33 7.25
N ASP A 92 2.13 -4.46 6.38
CA ASP A 92 0.75 -4.03 6.38
C ASP A 92 0.05 -4.66 5.18
N ALA A 93 -0.87 -5.60 5.42
CA ALA A 93 -1.51 -6.36 4.35
C ALA A 93 -3.03 -6.18 4.34
N VAL A 94 -3.64 -6.19 3.16
CA VAL A 94 -5.09 -6.24 2.97
C VAL A 94 -5.44 -7.54 2.28
N PHE A 95 -6.33 -8.32 2.87
CA PHE A 95 -6.87 -9.55 2.28
C PHE A 95 -8.28 -9.28 1.76
N VAL A 96 -8.51 -9.66 0.50
CA VAL A 96 -9.81 -9.53 -0.17
C VAL A 96 -10.10 -10.77 -1.00
N SER A 97 -11.34 -11.24 -0.99
CA SER A 97 -11.77 -12.26 -1.94
C SER A 97 -11.99 -11.67 -3.33
N CYS A 98 -12.01 -12.49 -4.38
CA CYS A 98 -12.37 -12.06 -5.74
C CYS A 98 -13.74 -11.39 -5.80
N GLU A 99 -14.71 -11.84 -5.00
CA GLU A 99 -16.03 -11.21 -4.89
C GLU A 99 -15.93 -9.80 -4.30
N GLN A 100 -15.21 -9.66 -3.17
CA GLN A 100 -15.01 -8.38 -2.51
C GLN A 100 -14.21 -7.39 -3.37
N LEU A 101 -13.22 -7.90 -4.11
CA LEU A 101 -12.38 -7.11 -5.02
C LEU A 101 -13.18 -6.43 -6.13
N ASN A 102 -14.26 -7.07 -6.57
CA ASN A 102 -15.15 -6.60 -7.64
C ASN A 102 -16.41 -5.90 -7.11
N SER A 103 -16.48 -5.62 -5.81
CA SER A 103 -17.61 -4.92 -5.22
C SER A 103 -17.57 -3.42 -5.51
N ASP A 104 -18.71 -2.88 -5.93
CA ASP A 104 -18.94 -1.42 -6.07
C ASP A 104 -19.44 -0.76 -4.77
N GLN A 105 -19.47 -1.51 -3.65
CA GLN A 105 -19.90 -0.98 -2.37
C GLN A 105 -18.86 -0.03 -1.77
N PHE A 106 -19.35 0.99 -1.06
CA PHE A 106 -18.53 1.92 -0.30
C PHE A 106 -19.13 2.20 1.09
N PRO A 107 -18.38 2.04 2.21
CA PRO A 107 -17.00 1.56 2.29
C PRO A 107 -16.84 0.13 1.72
N SER A 108 -15.71 -0.16 1.09
CA SER A 108 -15.56 -1.38 0.30
C SER A 108 -15.33 -2.60 1.17
N PRO A 109 -16.00 -3.73 0.90
CA PRO A 109 -15.82 -4.92 1.70
C PRO A 109 -14.38 -5.43 1.55
N ILE A 110 -13.82 -5.86 2.68
CA ILE A 110 -12.55 -6.57 2.76
C ILE A 110 -12.73 -7.74 3.71
N ASP A 111 -11.87 -8.75 3.65
CA ASP A 111 -11.92 -9.86 4.60
C ASP A 111 -11.27 -9.45 5.93
N PHE A 112 -9.99 -9.07 5.87
CA PHE A 112 -9.24 -8.56 7.01
C PHE A 112 -8.01 -7.76 6.58
N LEU A 113 -7.47 -7.01 7.55
CA LEU A 113 -6.18 -6.33 7.46
C LEU A 113 -5.19 -7.01 8.39
N ILE A 114 -3.93 -7.08 8.01
CA ILE A 114 -2.82 -7.26 8.94
C ILE A 114 -2.21 -5.88 9.16
N LYS A 115 -2.13 -5.47 10.43
CA LYS A 115 -1.40 -4.25 10.83
C LYS A 115 -0.15 -4.64 11.59
N SER A 116 1.01 -4.19 11.12
CA SER A 116 2.31 -4.39 11.77
C SER A 116 2.44 -3.65 13.10
N THR A 117 1.74 -2.52 13.25
CA THR A 117 1.85 -1.65 14.43
C THR A 117 1.26 -2.32 15.68
N GLY A 118 2.06 -2.40 16.74
CA GLY A 118 1.65 -2.98 18.04
C GLY A 118 1.66 -4.50 18.08
N GLY A 119 2.43 -5.15 17.19
CA GLY A 119 2.44 -6.59 17.00
C GLY A 119 1.44 -7.00 15.93
N ALA A 120 1.90 -7.78 14.94
CA ALA A 120 1.07 -8.13 13.80
C ALA A 120 -0.22 -8.82 14.26
N LYS A 121 -1.36 -8.26 13.86
CA LYS A 121 -2.69 -8.74 14.23
C LYS A 121 -3.67 -8.59 13.07
N ALA A 122 -4.61 -9.51 12.99
CA ALA A 122 -5.73 -9.40 12.08
C ALA A 122 -6.76 -8.38 12.61
N VAL A 123 -7.24 -7.52 11.73
CA VAL A 123 -8.30 -6.55 12.01
C VAL A 123 -9.39 -6.73 10.96
N ARG A 124 -10.59 -7.12 11.41
CA ARG A 124 -11.78 -7.14 10.54
C ARG A 124 -12.41 -5.76 10.46
N LYS A 125 -13.07 -5.48 9.35
CA LYS A 125 -13.81 -4.25 9.08
C LYS A 125 -15.22 -4.58 8.59
N PRO A 126 -16.14 -4.98 9.49
CA PRO A 126 -17.52 -5.34 9.12
C PRO A 126 -18.25 -4.22 8.35
N GLU A 127 -17.90 -2.96 8.64
CA GLU A 127 -18.42 -1.77 7.97
C GLU A 127 -17.78 -1.48 6.60
N GLY A 128 -16.79 -2.29 6.20
CA GLY A 128 -15.94 -2.07 5.02
C GLY A 128 -14.78 -1.10 5.27
N SER A 129 -13.87 -1.04 4.31
CA SER A 129 -12.69 -0.18 4.30
C SER A 129 -12.95 1.09 3.49
N LYS A 130 -12.69 2.24 4.11
CA LYS A 130 -12.73 3.56 3.45
C LYS A 130 -11.47 3.83 2.61
N GLU A 131 -10.42 3.03 2.80
CA GLU A 131 -9.10 3.23 2.21
C GLU A 131 -8.80 2.20 1.11
N PHE A 132 -9.52 1.08 1.07
CA PHE A 132 -9.16 -0.05 0.21
C PHE A 132 -9.14 0.31 -1.27
N LEU A 133 -10.05 1.16 -1.76
CA LEU A 133 -10.04 1.57 -3.16
C LEU A 133 -8.79 2.40 -3.51
N LEU A 134 -8.19 3.11 -2.57
CA LEU A 134 -6.89 3.75 -2.79
C LEU A 134 -5.78 2.71 -2.91
N HIS A 135 -5.79 1.65 -2.09
CA HIS A 135 -4.82 0.56 -2.22
C HIS A 135 -5.00 -0.20 -3.54
N LYS A 136 -6.26 -0.50 -3.91
CA LYS A 136 -6.62 -1.15 -5.17
C LYS A 136 -6.10 -0.36 -6.38
N GLU A 137 -6.32 0.95 -6.39
CA GLU A 137 -5.83 1.83 -7.47
C GLU A 137 -4.30 1.92 -7.48
N ASP A 138 -3.64 1.93 -6.33
CA ASP A 138 -2.16 1.96 -6.26
C ASP A 138 -1.55 0.65 -6.78
N VAL A 139 -2.14 -0.50 -6.46
CA VAL A 139 -1.76 -1.81 -7.02
C VAL A 139 -2.03 -1.85 -8.53
N TYR A 140 -3.14 -1.27 -9.00
CA TYR A 140 -3.42 -1.18 -10.43
C TYR A 140 -2.38 -0.30 -11.15
N GLU A 141 -2.02 0.87 -10.62
CA GLU A 141 -1.09 1.78 -11.28
C GLU A 141 0.37 1.29 -11.29
N VAL A 142 0.84 0.68 -10.19
CA VAL A 142 2.27 0.36 -10.00
C VAL A 142 2.55 -0.97 -9.29
N GLY A 143 1.53 -1.75 -8.96
CA GLY A 143 1.68 -2.95 -8.14
C GLY A 143 2.67 -3.95 -8.74
N VAL A 144 3.48 -4.57 -7.90
CA VAL A 144 4.45 -5.58 -8.32
C VAL A 144 4.00 -6.96 -7.82
N PRO A 145 3.81 -7.96 -8.71
CA PRO A 145 3.43 -9.30 -8.30
C PRO A 145 4.58 -9.99 -7.55
N LEU A 146 4.30 -10.45 -6.33
CA LEU A 146 5.15 -11.40 -5.62
C LEU A 146 4.82 -12.84 -6.02
N THR A 147 3.53 -13.11 -6.22
CA THR A 147 2.97 -14.37 -6.74
C THR A 147 1.60 -14.10 -7.37
N GLY A 148 1.16 -14.97 -8.28
CA GLY A 148 -0.08 -14.81 -9.04
C GLY A 148 0.11 -14.11 -10.39
N PRO A 149 -1.00 -13.81 -11.10
CA PRO A 149 -0.98 -13.17 -12.42
C PRO A 149 -0.55 -11.70 -12.35
N CYS A 150 -0.45 -11.00 -13.48
CA CYS A 150 -0.24 -9.55 -13.50
C CYS A 150 -1.41 -8.83 -12.79
N PRO A 151 -1.17 -7.76 -12.02
CA PRO A 151 -2.23 -6.95 -11.41
C PRO A 151 -3.38 -6.58 -12.36
N HIS A 152 -3.06 -6.21 -13.61
CA HIS A 152 -4.05 -5.81 -14.62
C HIS A 152 -4.94 -6.95 -15.14
N GLU A 153 -4.61 -8.21 -14.83
CA GLU A 153 -5.47 -9.36 -15.13
C GLU A 153 -6.56 -9.57 -14.06
N LEU A 154 -6.36 -9.04 -12.84
CA LEU A 154 -7.30 -9.17 -11.73
C LEU A 154 -8.02 -7.86 -11.38
N LEU A 155 -7.40 -6.73 -11.67
CA LEU A 155 -7.81 -5.41 -11.21
C LEU A 155 -8.25 -4.55 -12.38
N ASN A 156 -9.35 -3.85 -12.17
CA ASN A 156 -9.76 -2.72 -13.00
C ASN A 156 -9.36 -1.41 -12.32
N PRO A 157 -9.09 -0.33 -13.10
CA PRO A 157 -8.91 1.00 -12.53
C PRO A 157 -10.15 1.39 -11.72
N VAL A 158 -9.92 2.06 -10.59
CA VAL A 158 -11.00 2.56 -9.75
C VAL A 158 -11.56 3.83 -10.39
N PRO A 159 -12.88 3.94 -10.59
CA PRO A 159 -13.50 5.18 -11.05
C PRO A 159 -13.08 6.38 -10.18
N TRP A 160 -12.70 7.49 -10.81
CA TRP A 160 -12.25 8.69 -10.09
C TRP A 160 -13.23 9.16 -9.01
N SER A 161 -14.54 9.06 -9.26
CA SER A 161 -15.57 9.43 -8.29
C SER A 161 -15.51 8.62 -6.99
N LEU A 162 -15.01 7.39 -7.01
CA LEU A 162 -14.79 6.57 -5.81
C LEU A 162 -13.46 6.91 -5.15
N VAL A 163 -12.40 7.16 -5.93
CA VAL A 163 -11.12 7.65 -5.41
C VAL A 163 -11.31 8.98 -4.67
N GLU A 164 -12.06 9.92 -5.26
CA GLU A 164 -12.42 11.20 -4.68
C GLU A 164 -13.19 11.02 -3.37
N GLN A 165 -14.20 10.14 -3.34
CA GLN A 165 -14.93 9.82 -2.11
C GLN A 165 -14.02 9.25 -1.01
N CYS A 166 -13.04 8.40 -1.34
CA CYS A 166 -12.04 7.93 -0.37
C CYS A 166 -11.23 9.10 0.21
N LEU A 167 -10.72 9.98 -0.65
CA LEU A 167 -9.91 11.14 -0.24
C LEU A 167 -10.69 12.10 0.66
N ASP A 168 -11.93 12.44 0.28
CA ASP A 168 -12.81 13.32 1.06
C ASP A 168 -13.14 12.73 2.44
N ARG A 169 -13.28 11.40 2.54
CA ARG A 169 -13.53 10.73 3.81
C ARG A 169 -12.30 10.65 4.71
N LEU A 170 -11.10 10.62 4.12
CA LEU A 170 -9.85 10.61 4.89
C LEU A 170 -9.48 12.00 5.39
N PHE A 171 -9.78 13.04 4.62
CA PHE A 171 -9.36 14.42 4.89
C PHE A 171 -9.61 14.89 6.34
N PRO A 172 -10.81 14.72 6.94
CA PRO A 172 -11.09 15.14 8.33
C PRO A 172 -10.27 14.40 9.39
N HIS A 173 -9.63 13.30 9.00
CA HIS A 173 -8.97 12.37 9.90
C HIS A 173 -7.45 12.29 9.67
N LEU A 174 -6.88 13.09 8.76
CA LEU A 174 -5.46 13.03 8.43
C LEU A 174 -4.56 13.39 9.62
N VAL A 175 -4.82 14.53 10.27
CA VAL A 175 -4.02 15.01 11.41
C VAL A 175 -4.02 14.03 12.60
N PRO A 176 -5.17 13.53 13.09
CA PRO A 176 -5.17 12.63 14.24
C PRO A 176 -4.65 11.21 13.94
N ASN A 177 -4.72 10.74 12.68
CA ASN A 177 -4.54 9.31 12.39
C ASN A 177 -3.31 8.98 11.55
N PHE A 178 -2.63 9.96 10.94
CA PHE A 178 -1.52 9.69 10.01
C PHE A 178 -0.21 10.30 10.47
N LYS A 179 0.87 9.51 10.32
CA LYS A 179 2.25 10.01 10.38
C LYS A 179 2.49 10.89 9.14
N ASN A 180 2.93 12.13 9.36
CA ASN A 180 3.13 13.17 8.33
C ASN A 180 1.83 13.61 7.61
N PRO A 181 0.85 14.19 8.35
CA PRO A 181 -0.42 14.61 7.77
C PRO A 181 -0.27 15.65 6.66
N GLU A 182 0.77 16.47 6.69
CA GLU A 182 1.10 17.47 5.66
C GLU A 182 1.39 16.81 4.32
N LEU A 183 2.15 15.71 4.33
CA LEU A 183 2.48 14.97 3.11
C LEU A 183 1.29 14.15 2.62
N MET A 184 0.43 13.66 3.52
CA MET A 184 -0.85 13.06 3.14
C MET A 184 -1.80 14.07 2.50
N LEU A 185 -1.86 15.29 3.02
CA LEU A 185 -2.60 16.40 2.41
C LEU A 185 -2.05 16.73 1.02
N CYS A 186 -0.72 16.77 0.87
CA CYS A 186 -0.09 16.96 -0.44
C CYS A 186 -0.49 15.84 -1.41
N ARG A 187 -0.56 14.57 -0.95
CA ARG A 187 -1.00 13.44 -1.79
C ARG A 187 -2.45 13.59 -2.21
N ALA A 188 -3.35 13.92 -1.29
CA ALA A 188 -4.76 14.14 -1.61
C ALA A 188 -4.91 15.26 -2.65
N LEU A 189 -4.23 16.39 -2.44
CA LEU A 189 -4.24 17.51 -3.39
C LEU A 189 -3.67 17.11 -4.76
N TYR A 190 -2.56 16.36 -4.79
CA TYR A 190 -2.00 15.84 -6.04
C TYR A 190 -3.03 14.97 -6.78
N SER A 191 -3.68 14.06 -6.06
CA SER A 191 -4.70 13.19 -6.64
C SER A 191 -5.84 14.00 -7.27
N HIS A 192 -6.37 15.01 -6.58
CA HIS A 192 -7.40 15.88 -7.19
C HIS A 192 -6.91 16.64 -8.42
N ALA A 193 -5.65 17.08 -8.43
CA ALA A 193 -5.09 17.83 -9.55
C ALA A 193 -4.82 16.96 -10.80
N HIS A 194 -4.41 15.69 -10.60
CA HIS A 194 -3.89 14.84 -11.69
C HIS A 194 -4.73 13.59 -11.96
N ARG A 195 -5.74 13.31 -11.12
CA ARG A 195 -6.54 12.07 -11.14
C ARG A 195 -5.69 10.80 -11.06
N ARG A 196 -4.60 10.85 -10.29
CA ARG A 196 -3.61 9.77 -10.14
C ARG A 196 -2.99 9.78 -8.76
N GLN A 197 -2.55 8.63 -8.28
CA GLN A 197 -1.84 8.57 -7.01
C GLN A 197 -0.34 8.77 -7.18
N CYS A 198 0.31 9.19 -6.10
CA CYS A 198 1.76 9.25 -6.02
C CYS A 198 2.24 9.04 -4.57
N SER A 199 3.56 8.96 -4.39
CA SER A 199 4.18 8.83 -3.07
C SER A 199 4.06 10.11 -2.23
N LYS A 200 4.23 10.00 -0.91
CA LYS A 200 4.31 11.15 0.03
C LYS A 200 5.40 12.14 -0.41
N ARG A 201 6.56 11.62 -0.81
CA ARG A 201 7.70 12.41 -1.29
C ARG A 201 7.35 13.19 -2.56
N SER A 202 6.91 12.50 -3.61
CA SER A 202 6.61 13.14 -4.90
C SER A 202 5.49 14.17 -4.77
N ALA A 203 4.48 13.88 -3.94
CA ALA A 203 3.41 14.82 -3.64
C ALA A 203 3.90 16.10 -2.96
N GLY A 204 4.75 15.96 -1.93
CA GLY A 204 5.33 17.11 -1.24
C GLY A 204 6.24 17.94 -2.16
N GLU A 205 7.08 17.30 -2.97
CA GLU A 205 7.94 17.98 -3.95
C GLU A 205 7.13 18.75 -4.99
N TRP A 206 6.05 18.14 -5.49
CA TRP A 206 5.10 18.81 -6.38
C TRP A 206 4.41 19.99 -5.69
N ALA A 207 3.88 19.79 -4.49
CA ALA A 207 3.15 20.81 -3.73
C ALA A 207 4.05 22.01 -3.37
N ALA A 208 5.32 21.78 -3.04
CA ALA A 208 6.29 22.85 -2.75
C ALA A 208 6.55 23.76 -3.97
N ARG A 209 6.33 23.27 -5.20
CA ARG A 209 6.41 24.06 -6.43
C ARG A 209 5.07 24.70 -6.78
N ALA A 210 3.98 23.94 -6.67
CA ALA A 210 2.64 24.34 -7.11
C ALA A 210 1.94 25.33 -6.15
N LEU A 211 2.18 25.22 -4.84
CA LEU A 211 1.44 26.01 -3.84
C LEU A 211 2.04 27.41 -3.60
N PRO A 212 1.20 28.36 -3.13
CA PRO A 212 1.63 29.69 -2.72
C PRO A 212 2.81 29.67 -1.74
N LYS A 213 3.66 30.70 -1.82
CA LYS A 213 4.91 30.81 -1.04
C LYS A 213 4.71 30.59 0.46
N ARG A 214 3.57 30.99 1.03
CA ARG A 214 3.24 30.82 2.46
C ARG A 214 3.29 29.36 2.94
N TRP A 215 2.97 28.40 2.09
CA TRP A 215 2.92 26.97 2.47
C TRP A 215 4.25 26.25 2.27
N ARG A 216 5.16 26.81 1.46
CA ARG A 216 6.40 26.13 1.06
C ARG A 216 7.33 25.80 2.23
N PRO A 217 7.51 26.66 3.27
CA PRO A 217 8.34 26.31 4.42
C PRO A 217 7.84 25.06 5.14
N LEU A 218 6.53 24.96 5.40
CA LEU A 218 5.90 23.81 6.05
C LEU A 218 6.12 22.52 5.24
N ILE A 219 5.86 22.57 3.94
CA ILE A 219 6.00 21.40 3.05
C ILE A 219 7.47 20.94 2.98
N ARG A 220 8.43 21.88 2.92
CA ARG A 220 9.86 21.56 2.91
C ARG A 220 10.31 20.96 4.23
N ALA A 221 9.82 21.47 5.36
CA ALA A 221 10.08 20.88 6.67
C ALA A 221 9.55 19.44 6.72
N ALA A 222 8.32 19.21 6.25
CA ALA A 222 7.71 17.87 6.19
C ALA A 222 8.52 16.89 5.33
N LEU A 223 8.99 17.34 4.15
CA LEU A 223 9.88 16.54 3.29
C LEU A 223 11.20 16.22 3.97
N SER A 224 11.80 17.19 4.66
CA SER A 224 13.07 17.00 5.37
C SER A 224 12.93 16.03 6.52
N ALA A 225 11.87 16.14 7.32
CA ALA A 225 11.57 15.20 8.40
C ALA A 225 11.37 13.78 7.86
N TYR A 226 10.54 13.65 6.81
CA TYR A 226 10.27 12.37 6.17
C TYR A 226 11.54 11.71 5.59
N ALA A 227 12.44 12.49 4.98
CA ALA A 227 13.71 11.98 4.47
C ALA A 227 14.71 11.59 5.57
N GLY A 228 14.64 12.23 6.74
CA GLY A 228 15.49 11.94 7.89
C GLY A 228 14.98 10.79 8.77
N GLY A 229 13.87 10.15 8.41
CA GLY A 229 13.23 9.13 9.25
C GLY A 229 12.48 9.68 10.48
N ASP A 230 12.32 11.01 10.57
CA ASP A 230 11.55 11.63 11.64
C ASP A 230 10.09 11.76 11.20
N THR A 231 9.20 11.07 11.91
CA THR A 231 7.75 11.14 11.63
C THR A 231 7.02 12.23 12.42
N SER A 232 7.77 13.04 13.18
CA SER A 232 7.24 14.16 13.96
C SER A 232 7.81 15.48 13.46
N LEU A 233 6.95 16.34 12.91
CA LEU A 233 7.31 17.74 12.76
C LEU A 233 7.27 18.39 14.14
N LYS A 234 8.45 18.65 14.71
CA LYS A 234 8.57 19.73 15.69
C LYS A 234 8.34 21.02 14.91
N THR A 235 7.17 21.63 15.08
CA THR A 235 6.93 23.01 14.60
C THR A 235 8.09 23.89 15.08
N PRO A 236 8.70 24.71 14.20
CA PRO A 236 9.65 25.72 14.66
C PRO A 236 8.93 26.58 15.71
N GLN A 237 9.51 26.69 16.90
CA GLN A 237 9.06 27.71 17.85
C GLN A 237 9.24 29.07 17.19
N GLU A 238 8.16 29.86 17.19
CA GLU A 238 8.17 31.28 16.79
C GLU A 238 9.16 32.08 17.64
#